data_AF-A0A0G4F648-F1
#
_entry.id   AF-A0A0G4F648-F1
#
_cell.length_a   1.000
_cell.length_b   1.000
_cell.length_c   1.000
_cell.angle_alpha   90.00
_cell.angle_beta   90.00
_cell.angle_gamma   90.00
#
_symmetry.space_group_name_H-M   'P 1'
#
loop_
_entity.id
_entity.type
_entity.pdbx_description
1 polymer ?
#
loop_
_entity_poly.entity_id
_entity_poly.type
_entity_poly.pdbx_seq_one_letter_code
_entity_poly.pdbx_strand_id
1 'polypeptide(L)' 'AKQRKVKVSELAEVLKEADELQRIETSADIISGQRCIGLVLSTTNHCIPVEFKSTEHRDLFVRLYEKLKDSS' A
#
# COMPACT_ATOMS: atom_id res chain seq x y z
N ALA A 1 22.19 7.18 0.14
CA ALA A 1 20.72 7.08 0.02
C ALA A 1 20.26 5.82 0.74
N LYS A 2 19.19 5.88 1.56
CA LYS A 2 18.60 4.66 2.16
C LYS A 2 17.76 3.95 1.11
N GLN A 3 17.91 2.64 0.98
CA GLN A 3 17.13 1.82 0.05
C GLN A 3 16.46 0.68 0.81
N ARG A 4 15.19 0.43 0.51
CA ARG A 4 14.45 -0.74 1.01
C ARG A 4 13.94 -1.53 -0.19
N LYS A 5 14.39 -2.77 -0.34
CA LYS A 5 13.85 -3.70 -1.33
C LYS A 5 12.67 -4.44 -0.68
N VAL A 6 11.55 -4.50 -1.38
CA VAL A 6 10.36 -5.25 -0.96
C VAL A 6 9.97 -6.10 -2.16
N LYS A 7 9.96 -7.42 -2.00
CA LYS A 7 9.49 -8.34 -3.06
C LYS A 7 7.97 -8.36 -3.05
N VAL A 8 7.36 -8.62 -4.20
CA VAL A 8 5.89 -8.79 -4.29
C VAL A 8 5.41 -9.94 -3.40
N SER A 9 6.18 -11.03 -3.31
CA SER A 9 5.89 -12.17 -2.43
C SER A 9 6.00 -11.85 -0.92
N GLU A 10 6.62 -10.73 -0.55
CA GLU A 10 6.71 -10.26 0.84
C GLU A 10 5.52 -9.33 1.19
N LEU A 11 4.65 -9.01 0.24
CA LEU A 11 3.43 -8.24 0.47
C LEU A 11 2.26 -9.18 0.74
N ALA A 12 1.74 -9.16 1.97
CA ALA A 12 0.56 -9.92 2.35
C ALA A 12 -0.70 -9.37 1.64
N GLU A 13 -0.86 -8.04 1.66
CA GLU A 13 -2.01 -7.33 1.09
C GLU A 13 -1.66 -5.87 0.80
N VAL A 14 -2.56 -5.22 0.05
CA VAL A 14 -2.53 -3.78 -0.20
C VAL A 14 -3.85 -3.18 0.26
N LEU A 15 -3.79 -2.30 1.25
CA LEU A 15 -4.93 -1.58 1.80
C LEU A 15 -5.20 -0.31 0.97
N LYS A 16 -6.45 -0.08 0.61
CA LYS A 16 -6.88 1.05 -0.25
C LYS A 16 -8.05 1.81 0.34
N GLU A 17 -8.97 1.11 1.00
CA GLU A 17 -10.21 1.69 1.49
C GLU A 17 -9.97 2.47 2.79
N ALA A 18 -10.80 3.48 3.03
CA ALA A 18 -10.60 4.39 4.17
C ALA A 18 -10.64 3.65 5.53
N ASP A 19 -11.53 2.66 5.66
CA ASP A 19 -11.70 1.83 6.86
C ASP A 19 -10.53 0.86 7.09
N GLU A 20 -9.88 0.42 6.01
CA GLU A 20 -8.64 -0.36 6.08
C GLU A 20 -7.47 0.50 6.55
N LEU A 21 -7.31 1.68 5.93
CA LEU A 21 -6.23 2.61 6.23
C LEU A 21 -6.32 3.19 7.65
N GLN A 22 -7.54 3.35 8.19
CA GLN A 22 -7.77 3.81 9.56
C GLN A 22 -7.16 2.90 10.62
N ARG A 23 -6.89 1.62 10.30
CA ARG A 23 -6.27 0.66 11.22
C ARG A 23 -4.76 0.85 11.35
N ILE A 24 -4.15 1.66 10.49
CA ILE A 24 -2.71 1.93 10.53
C ILE A 24 -2.44 2.98 11.61
N GLU A 25 -1.65 2.62 12.63
CA GLU A 25 -1.18 3.56 13.64
C GLU A 25 -0.18 4.55 13.01
N THR A 26 -0.67 5.75 12.69
CA THR A 26 0.14 6.82 12.10
C THR A 26 -0.38 8.19 12.50
N SER A 27 0.52 9.18 12.57
CA SER A 27 0.16 10.58 12.75
C SER A 27 -0.10 11.31 11.42
N ALA A 28 0.14 10.64 10.28
CA ALA A 28 -0.07 11.21 8.96
C ALA A 28 -1.53 11.06 8.51
N ASP A 29 -2.09 12.07 7.85
CA ASP A 29 -3.40 11.96 7.22
C ASP A 29 -3.31 11.16 5.91
N ILE A 30 -3.58 9.87 6.01
CA ILE A 30 -3.57 8.94 4.87
C ILE A 30 -4.97 8.67 4.29
N ILE A 31 -6.02 9.29 4.81
CA ILE A 31 -7.41 8.98 4.45
C ILE A 31 -8.01 10.10 3.59
N SER A 32 -7.88 11.36 4.02
CA SER A 32 -8.66 12.47 3.45
C SER A 32 -8.41 12.70 1.96
N GLY A 33 -7.20 12.38 1.48
CA GLY A 33 -6.81 12.61 0.09
C GLY A 33 -7.20 11.50 -0.89
N GLN A 34 -7.65 10.33 -0.43
CA GLN A 34 -7.89 9.14 -1.27
C GLN A 34 -6.75 8.82 -2.26
N ARG A 35 -5.51 9.17 -1.89
CA ARG A 35 -4.30 9.01 -2.70
C ARG A 35 -3.31 8.05 -2.07
N CYS A 36 -3.63 7.49 -0.90
CA CYS A 36 -2.74 6.59 -0.19
C CYS A 36 -3.15 5.13 -0.37
N ILE A 37 -2.15 4.26 -0.26
CA ILE A 37 -2.32 2.83 0.03
C ILE A 37 -1.48 2.45 1.24
N GLY A 38 -1.81 1.32 1.84
CA GLY A 38 -0.96 0.64 2.82
C GLY A 38 -0.37 -0.64 2.25
N LEU A 39 0.96 -0.76 2.20
CA LEU A 39 1.64 -2.00 1.82
C LEU A 39 1.91 -2.85 3.06
N VAL A 40 1.15 -3.93 3.26
CA VAL A 40 1.30 -4.80 4.44
C VAL A 40 2.35 -5.87 4.17
N LEU A 41 3.37 -5.93 5.03
CA LEU A 41 4.48 -6.85 4.89
C LEU A 41 4.20 -8.15 5.64
N SER A 42 4.29 -9.29 4.95
CA SER A 42 3.98 -10.62 5.51
C SER A 42 4.89 -11.04 6.67
N THR A 43 6.12 -10.51 6.73
CA THR A 43 7.12 -10.93 7.71
C THR A 43 7.05 -10.19 9.05
N THR A 44 6.48 -8.99 9.07
CA THR A 44 6.51 -8.10 10.24
C THR A 44 5.13 -7.62 10.67
N ASN A 45 4.09 -7.87 9.86
CA ASN A 45 2.78 -7.24 9.97
C ASN A 45 2.84 -5.70 10.05
N HIS A 46 3.97 -5.10 9.68
CA HIS A 46 4.10 -3.66 9.56
C HIS A 46 3.56 -3.21 8.20
N CYS A 47 2.99 -2.01 8.20
CA CYS A 47 2.49 -1.36 7.01
C CYS A 47 3.45 -0.26 6.54
N ILE A 48 3.64 -0.14 5.23
CA ILE A 48 4.30 1.01 4.61
C ILE A 48 3.23 1.85 3.88
N PRO A 49 2.84 3.02 4.41
CA PRO A 49 1.95 3.91 3.68
C PRO A 49 2.67 4.56 2.50
N VAL A 50 2.00 4.63 1.35
CA VAL A 50 2.51 5.26 0.13
C VAL A 50 1.45 6.20 -0.42
N GLU A 51 1.79 7.48 -0.55
CA GLU A 51 0.95 8.49 -1.18
C GLU A 51 1.30 8.64 -2.67
N PHE A 52 0.29 8.65 -3.53
CA PHE A 52 0.42 8.88 -4.96
C PHE A 52 0.09 10.33 -5.32
N LYS A 53 0.58 10.76 -6.50
CA LYS A 53 0.27 12.10 -7.03
C LYS A 53 -1.22 12.30 -7.33
N SER A 54 -1.94 11.24 -7.68
CA SER A 54 -3.37 11.26 -8.00
C SER A 54 -4.02 9.94 -7.60
N THR A 55 -5.34 9.97 -7.42
CA THR A 55 -6.16 8.77 -7.15
C THR A 55 -6.08 7.78 -8.31
N GLU A 56 -5.96 8.27 -9.55
CA GLU A 56 -5.76 7.43 -10.73
C GLU A 56 -4.46 6.62 -10.64
N HIS A 57 -3.34 7.25 -10.26
CA HIS A 57 -2.07 6.53 -10.08
C HIS A 57 -2.13 5.50 -8.95
N ARG A 58 -2.84 5.82 -7.84
CA ARG A 58 -3.11 4.88 -6.76
C ARG A 58 -3.84 3.64 -7.29
N ASP A 59 -4.94 3.85 -8.02
CA ASP A 59 -5.78 2.77 -8.52
C ASP A 59 -5.08 1.92 -9.59
N LEU A 60 -4.27 2.55 -10.44
CA LEU A 60 -3.41 1.85 -11.40
C LEU A 60 -2.41 0.94 -10.69
N PHE A 61 -1.80 1.40 -9.59
CA PHE A 61 -0.89 0.57 -8.81
C PHE A 61 -1.60 -0.64 -8.19
N VAL A 62 -2.77 -0.45 -7.60
CA VAL A 62 -3.55 -1.55 -6.99
C VAL A 62 -3.88 -2.62 -8.03
N ARG A 63 -4.39 -2.21 -9.20
CA ARG A 63 -4.68 -3.14 -10.32
C ARG A 63 -3.44 -3.85 -10.84
N LEU A 64 -2.30 -3.17 -10.87
CA LEU A 64 -1.03 -3.78 -11.29
C LEU A 64 -0.56 -4.80 -10.25
N TYR A 65 -0.66 -4.49 -8.96
CA TYR A 65 -0.30 -5.40 -7.87
C TYR A 65 -1.15 -6.67 -7.90
N GLU A 66 -2.46 -6.56 -8.09
CA GLU A 66 -3.37 -7.70 -8.22
C GLU A 66 -2.93 -8.63 -9.37
N LYS A 67 -2.66 -8.06 -10.55
CA LYS A 67 -2.17 -8.85 -11.71
C LYS A 67 -0.84 -9.54 -11.44
N LEU A 68 0.08 -8.87 -10.75
CA LEU A 68 1.38 -9.45 -10.40
C LEU A 68 1.25 -10.57 -9.37
N LYS A 69 0.33 -10.42 -8.42
CA LYS A 69 0.03 -11.43 -7.40
C LYS A 69 -0.61 -12.67 -8.01
N ASP A 70 -1.54 -12.50 -8.94
CA ASP A 70 -2.17 -13.63 -9.66
C ASP A 70 -1.19 -14.37 -10.58
N SER A 71 -0.12 -13.71 -11.00
CA SER A 71 0.92 -14.29 -11.85
C SER A 71 2.08 -14.94 -11.08
N SER A 72 2.08 -14.86 -9.74
CA SER A 72 3.13 -15.36 -8.85
C SER A 72 2.70 -16.63 -8.12
#